data_AF-A0A1I1YH11-F1
#
_entry.id   AF-A0A1I1YH11-F1
#
_cell.length_a   1.000
_cell.length_b   1.000
_cell.length_c   1.000
_cell.angle_alpha   90.00
_cell.angle_beta   90.00
_cell.angle_gamma   90.00
#
_symmetry.space_group_name_H-M   'P 1'
#
loop_
_entity.id
_entity.type
_entity.pdbx_description
1 polymer ?
#
loop_
_entity_poly.entity_id
_entity_poly.type
_entity_poly.pdbx_seq_one_letter_code
_entity_poly.pdbx_strand_id
1 'polypeptide(L)'
;MTILRTLLVLLALATTAACATSTQLYSPGPSTLGAEPVTDFDRYLESVKAYVDTNLVPVDGFEREQQVLWNLPYRLAPAAGCSSGDRTGILLVHGLSDSPFVFRDLARYLADQCVEVRTLLLQGHGTRPGDMVTASAEVWREQVRNHFIALSQEVDRAFIGGFSLGGALATDYALSETGPRPAGLIAVAPAWQLNGLRDYLWLAPIADVFADFVEKEPELNPVKYESFSFNAGSQIGDVISAAQGRIVQQESSDMPLFLAATEADSVINLDYLITQFRERFTNPGNAMVIFRDTRTPWPNAQADERIRFLNSYLPDANILEFSHQSLLIAPNNELYGLGAPLQRCLEPNNISLEGCRQLPEEDLWFSAWHDTERPVYTSRLTYNPWFDDLAEAVGTFIQANESGEAP
;
A
#
# COMPACT_ATOMS: atom_id res chain seq x y z
N MET A 1 -25.14 36.25 36.72
CA MET A 1 -23.71 36.43 36.34
C MET A 1 -22.85 35.17 36.47
N THR A 2 -23.38 34.03 36.93
CA THR A 2 -22.63 32.78 37.10
C THR A 2 -22.80 31.76 35.97
N ILE A 3 -23.87 31.85 35.16
CA ILE A 3 -24.12 30.93 34.03
C ILE A 3 -23.31 31.31 32.78
N LEU A 4 -22.98 32.59 32.60
CA LEU A 4 -22.22 33.09 31.44
C LEU A 4 -20.71 32.78 31.55
N ARG A 5 -20.19 32.55 32.76
CA ARG A 5 -18.77 32.18 32.99
C ARG A 5 -18.49 30.72 32.68
N THR A 6 -19.46 29.82 32.86
CA THR A 6 -19.29 28.38 32.58
C THR A 6 -19.33 28.09 31.07
N LEU A 7 -20.13 28.84 30.29
CA LEU A 7 -20.17 28.69 28.82
C LEU A 7 -18.88 29.16 28.14
N LEU A 8 -18.25 30.23 28.63
CA LEU A 8 -17.00 30.77 28.08
C LEU A 8 -15.78 29.87 28.37
N VAL A 9 -15.78 29.14 29.49
CA VAL A 9 -14.72 28.17 29.81
C VAL A 9 -14.86 26.89 28.99
N LEU A 10 -16.08 26.42 28.72
CA LEU A 10 -16.34 25.28 27.84
C LEU A 10 -16.04 25.59 26.36
N LEU A 11 -16.34 26.80 25.88
CA LEU A 11 -16.01 27.23 24.52
C LEU A 11 -14.48 27.40 24.33
N ALA A 12 -13.78 27.91 25.34
CA ALA A 12 -12.31 28.05 25.30
C ALA A 12 -11.58 26.70 25.33
N LEU A 13 -12.07 25.72 26.11
CA LEU A 13 -11.51 24.37 26.17
C LEU A 13 -11.74 23.56 24.88
N ALA A 14 -12.86 23.78 24.18
CA ALA A 14 -13.11 23.16 22.87
C ALA A 14 -12.22 23.75 21.77
N THR A 15 -11.92 25.05 21.80
CA THR A 15 -11.03 25.70 20.81
C THR A 15 -9.55 25.42 21.04
N THR A 16 -9.10 25.16 22.28
CA THR A 16 -7.68 24.85 22.54
C THR A 16 -7.33 23.39 22.24
N ALA A 17 -8.28 22.45 22.39
CA ALA A 17 -8.06 21.06 22.07
C ALA A 17 -7.87 20.84 20.56
N ALA A 18 -8.71 21.44 19.72
CA ALA A 18 -8.64 21.31 18.26
C ALA A 18 -7.34 21.88 17.65
N CYS A 19 -6.82 22.99 18.18
CA CYS A 19 -5.53 23.56 17.75
C CYS A 19 -4.32 22.75 18.25
N ALA A 20 -4.47 21.94 19.31
CA ALA A 20 -3.38 21.13 19.85
C ALA A 20 -3.22 19.80 19.12
N THR A 21 -4.31 19.14 18.72
CA THR A 21 -4.27 17.93 17.88
C THR A 21 -3.71 18.23 16.49
N SER A 22 -4.04 19.38 15.90
CA SER A 22 -3.54 19.74 14.57
C SER A 22 -2.02 19.93 14.53
N THR A 23 -1.38 20.40 15.60
CA THR A 23 0.10 20.56 15.63
C THR A 23 0.82 19.23 15.89
N GLN A 24 0.21 18.32 16.64
CA GLN A 24 0.76 17.00 16.93
C GLN A 24 0.77 16.07 15.72
N LEU A 25 -0.19 16.18 14.80
CA LEU A 25 -0.25 15.38 13.56
C LEU A 25 0.98 15.57 12.68
N TYR A 26 1.50 16.80 12.59
CA TYR A 26 2.62 17.16 11.71
C TYR A 26 3.97 17.25 12.40
N SER A 27 4.04 16.92 13.69
CA SER A 27 5.31 16.88 14.43
C SER A 27 5.71 15.43 14.68
N PRO A 28 7.00 15.07 14.57
CA PRO A 28 7.46 13.73 14.91
C PRO A 28 7.10 13.36 16.35
N GLY A 29 6.72 12.09 16.54
CA GLY A 29 6.48 11.48 17.82
C GLY A 29 7.77 11.33 18.65
N PRO A 30 7.64 11.03 19.96
CA PRO A 30 8.77 10.89 20.87
C PRO A 30 9.68 9.68 20.59
N SER A 31 9.28 8.74 19.73
CA SER A 31 10.07 7.56 19.37
C SER A 31 9.87 7.17 17.90
N THR A 32 10.80 6.36 17.38
CA THR A 32 10.75 5.81 16.03
C THR A 32 10.94 4.29 16.07
N LEU A 33 10.37 3.58 15.10
CA LEU A 33 10.66 2.16 14.90
C LEU A 33 12.06 1.98 14.31
N GLY A 34 12.81 1.01 14.83
CA GLY A 34 14.09 0.59 14.28
C GLY A 34 13.97 -0.60 13.33
N ALA A 35 15.12 -1.16 12.95
CA ALA A 35 15.24 -2.34 12.12
C ALA A 35 15.89 -3.51 12.88
N GLU A 36 15.48 -3.75 14.12
CA GLU A 36 16.09 -4.81 14.93
C GLU A 36 15.85 -6.21 14.33
N PRO A 37 16.79 -7.16 14.50
CA PRO A 37 16.58 -8.54 14.06
C PRO A 37 15.33 -9.16 14.69
N VAL A 38 14.48 -9.77 13.86
CA VAL A 38 13.23 -10.41 14.31
C VAL A 38 13.53 -11.84 14.71
N THR A 39 13.73 -12.08 16.00
CA THR A 39 13.96 -13.43 16.56
C THR A 39 12.70 -14.09 17.11
N ASP A 40 11.67 -13.29 17.36
CA ASP A 40 10.39 -13.67 17.94
C ASP A 40 9.34 -12.71 17.39
N PHE A 41 8.49 -13.21 16.49
CA PHE A 41 7.50 -12.38 15.81
C PHE A 41 6.42 -11.86 16.77
N ASP A 42 6.04 -12.64 17.78
CA ASP A 42 5.02 -12.22 18.74
C ASP A 42 5.55 -11.08 19.64
N ARG A 43 6.83 -11.13 20.02
CA ARG A 43 7.49 -9.99 20.70
C ARG A 43 7.58 -8.74 19.82
N TYR A 44 7.81 -8.91 18.52
CA TYR A 44 7.75 -7.80 17.58
C TYR A 44 6.34 -7.17 17.54
N LEU A 45 5.28 -7.99 17.47
CA LEU A 45 3.91 -7.49 17.50
C LEU A 45 3.60 -6.70 18.78
N GLU A 46 4.04 -7.20 19.95
CA GLU A 46 3.88 -6.50 21.22
C GLU A 46 4.61 -5.16 21.25
N SER A 47 5.85 -5.10 20.74
CA SER A 47 6.64 -3.86 20.73
C SER A 47 6.05 -2.82 19.78
N VAL A 48 5.60 -3.25 18.59
CA VAL A 48 4.93 -2.37 17.63
C VAL A 48 3.58 -1.91 18.19
N LYS A 49 2.83 -2.77 18.87
CA LYS A 49 1.58 -2.36 19.53
C LYS A 49 1.82 -1.27 20.57
N ALA A 50 2.85 -1.42 21.41
CA ALA A 50 3.22 -0.38 22.38
C ALA A 50 3.64 0.94 21.68
N TYR A 51 4.40 0.83 20.58
CA TYR A 51 4.80 1.98 19.76
C TYR A 51 3.58 2.70 19.16
N VAL A 52 2.70 2.00 18.46
CA VAL A 52 1.49 2.57 17.84
C VAL A 52 0.56 3.14 18.89
N ASP A 53 0.31 2.40 19.98
CA ASP A 53 -0.54 2.89 21.06
C ASP A 53 0.04 4.12 21.78
N THR A 54 1.36 4.34 21.74
CA THR A 54 1.96 5.55 22.30
C THR A 54 1.92 6.73 21.32
N ASN A 55 2.16 6.45 20.03
CA ASN A 55 2.44 7.48 19.04
C ASN A 55 1.26 7.83 18.13
N LEU A 56 0.21 7.00 18.06
CA LEU A 56 -0.93 7.26 17.19
C LEU A 56 -1.70 8.50 17.64
N VAL A 57 -1.89 9.43 16.69
CA VAL A 57 -2.81 10.56 16.83
C VAL A 57 -4.08 10.18 16.08
N PRO A 58 -5.23 10.01 16.77
CA PRO A 58 -6.43 9.49 16.13
C PRO A 58 -6.98 10.47 15.11
N VAL A 59 -7.46 9.91 13.99
CA VAL A 59 -8.27 10.60 12.99
C VAL A 59 -9.72 10.66 13.48
N ASP A 60 -10.39 11.80 13.29
CA ASP A 60 -11.78 11.99 13.71
C ASP A 60 -12.74 11.05 12.95
N GLY A 61 -13.80 10.61 13.62
CA GLY A 61 -14.82 9.71 13.03
C GLY A 61 -14.57 8.22 13.25
N PHE A 62 -13.46 7.85 13.90
CA PHE A 62 -13.12 6.46 14.22
C PHE A 62 -12.66 6.31 15.67
N GLU A 63 -13.00 5.19 16.30
CA GLU A 63 -12.56 4.88 17.67
C GLU A 63 -11.05 4.63 17.71
N ARG A 64 -10.33 5.30 18.62
CA ARG A 64 -8.86 5.26 18.70
C ARG A 64 -8.33 3.84 18.82
N GLU A 65 -8.94 3.03 19.69
CA GLU A 65 -8.52 1.64 19.93
C GLU A 65 -8.58 0.81 18.64
N GLN A 66 -9.60 1.08 17.81
CA GLN A 66 -9.75 0.40 16.53
C GLN A 66 -8.71 0.88 15.52
N GLN A 67 -8.39 2.17 15.50
CA GLN A 67 -7.31 2.72 14.66
C GLN A 67 -5.95 2.11 15.01
N VAL A 68 -5.67 1.92 16.31
CA VAL A 68 -4.46 1.22 16.76
C VAL A 68 -4.41 -0.18 16.15
N LEU A 69 -5.49 -0.96 16.28
CA LEU A 69 -5.55 -2.33 15.76
C LEU A 69 -5.39 -2.40 14.24
N TRP A 70 -5.98 -1.46 13.50
CA TRP A 70 -5.88 -1.43 12.05
C TRP A 70 -4.46 -1.18 11.55
N ASN A 71 -3.67 -0.38 12.29
CA ASN A 71 -2.30 -0.04 11.90
C ASN A 71 -1.25 -1.06 12.37
N LEU A 72 -1.62 -2.07 13.15
CA LEU A 72 -0.66 -3.08 13.60
C LEU A 72 -0.25 -4.02 12.45
N PRO A 73 1.02 -4.45 12.43
CA PRO A 73 1.40 -5.64 11.68
C PRO A 73 0.73 -6.87 12.30
N TYR A 74 0.69 -7.96 11.53
CA TYR A 74 0.05 -9.20 11.96
C TYR A 74 0.67 -10.41 11.28
N ARG A 75 0.40 -11.58 11.88
CA ARG A 75 0.64 -12.90 11.28
C ARG A 75 -0.69 -13.63 11.19
N LEU A 76 -0.99 -14.17 10.01
CA LEU A 76 -2.07 -15.14 9.83
C LEU A 76 -1.46 -16.51 9.60
N ALA A 77 -1.78 -17.44 10.49
CA ALA A 77 -1.42 -18.84 10.31
C ALA A 77 -2.32 -19.46 9.22
N PRO A 78 -1.84 -20.52 8.53
CA PRO A 78 -2.67 -21.33 7.65
C PRO A 78 -3.98 -21.76 8.32
N ALA A 79 -5.08 -21.77 7.56
CA ALA A 79 -6.37 -22.20 8.06
C ALA A 79 -6.32 -23.63 8.65
N ALA A 80 -7.20 -23.93 9.61
CA ALA A 80 -7.16 -25.19 10.38
C ALA A 80 -7.29 -26.47 9.52
N GLY A 81 -7.79 -26.36 8.29
CA GLY A 81 -7.91 -27.47 7.33
C GLY A 81 -6.65 -27.77 6.52
N CYS A 82 -5.59 -26.97 6.67
CA CYS A 82 -4.36 -27.12 5.90
C CYS A 82 -3.52 -28.31 6.35
N SER A 83 -2.93 -29.02 5.38
CA SER A 83 -2.08 -30.19 5.64
C SER A 83 -0.73 -29.80 6.26
N SER A 84 -0.14 -30.69 7.06
CA SER A 84 1.18 -30.51 7.68
C SER A 84 2.35 -30.78 6.71
N GLY A 85 2.19 -30.46 5.42
CA GLY A 85 3.24 -30.63 4.40
C GLY A 85 4.32 -29.55 4.51
N ASP A 86 5.06 -29.34 3.43
CA ASP A 86 5.99 -28.21 3.30
C ASP A 86 5.26 -26.91 3.62
N ARG A 87 5.88 -26.09 4.47
CA ARG A 87 5.33 -24.81 4.89
C ARG A 87 5.68 -23.74 3.88
N THR A 88 4.66 -23.09 3.34
CA THR A 88 4.80 -21.85 2.57
C THR A 88 4.50 -20.65 3.45
N GLY A 89 5.29 -19.59 3.31
CA GLY A 89 4.98 -18.31 3.91
C GLY A 89 5.30 -17.13 3.01
N ILE A 90 4.65 -16.00 3.26
CA ILE A 90 4.86 -14.74 2.53
C ILE A 90 5.03 -13.56 3.48
N LEU A 91 6.03 -12.72 3.21
CA LEU A 91 6.17 -11.40 3.82
C LEU A 91 5.53 -10.35 2.89
N LEU A 92 4.56 -9.59 3.39
CA LEU A 92 3.90 -8.50 2.67
C LEU A 92 4.31 -7.12 3.21
N VAL A 93 4.83 -6.27 2.32
CA VAL A 93 5.36 -4.93 2.62
C VAL A 93 4.43 -3.85 2.08
N HIS A 94 3.93 -2.94 2.94
CA HIS A 94 2.92 -1.95 2.55
C HIS A 94 3.50 -0.74 1.81
N GLY A 95 2.62 0.08 1.23
CA GLY A 95 2.98 1.29 0.49
C GLY A 95 3.43 2.45 1.38
N LEU A 96 3.95 3.51 0.74
CA LEU A 96 4.27 4.76 1.41
C LEU A 96 2.98 5.39 1.94
N SER A 97 3.05 5.97 3.13
CA SER A 97 1.91 6.55 3.87
C SER A 97 0.83 5.55 4.30
N ASP A 98 0.86 4.31 3.82
CA ASP A 98 -0.11 3.26 4.13
C ASP A 98 0.25 2.50 5.42
N SER A 99 -0.51 1.46 5.73
CA SER A 99 -0.26 0.54 6.84
C SER A 99 -0.43 -0.92 6.39
N PRO A 100 -0.10 -1.90 7.24
CA PRO A 100 -0.38 -3.32 6.98
C PRO A 100 -1.85 -3.64 6.66
N PHE A 101 -2.78 -2.73 6.96
CA PHE A 101 -4.20 -2.89 6.69
C PHE A 101 -4.50 -3.16 5.21
N VAL A 102 -3.74 -2.59 4.27
CA VAL A 102 -3.95 -2.77 2.83
C VAL A 102 -3.92 -4.23 2.38
N PHE A 103 -3.24 -5.11 3.12
CA PHE A 103 -3.17 -6.54 2.80
C PHE A 103 -4.24 -7.39 3.49
N ARG A 104 -5.09 -6.81 4.33
CA ARG A 104 -5.99 -7.57 5.20
C ARG A 104 -6.81 -8.61 4.45
N ASP A 105 -7.36 -8.25 3.30
CA ASP A 105 -8.22 -9.13 2.52
C ASP A 105 -7.40 -10.20 1.79
N LEU A 106 -6.29 -9.81 1.15
CA LEU A 106 -5.39 -10.76 0.48
C LEU A 106 -4.78 -11.74 1.48
N ALA A 107 -4.38 -11.28 2.66
CA ALA A 107 -3.77 -12.10 3.68
C ALA A 107 -4.73 -13.20 4.18
N ARG A 108 -6.02 -12.88 4.34
CA ARG A 108 -7.05 -13.86 4.70
C ARG A 108 -7.22 -14.90 3.61
N TYR A 109 -7.34 -14.45 2.36
CA TYR A 109 -7.42 -15.35 1.22
C TYR A 109 -6.22 -16.31 1.18
N LEU A 110 -4.99 -15.80 1.34
CA LEU A 110 -3.78 -16.61 1.31
C LEU A 110 -3.67 -17.57 2.50
N ALA A 111 -4.10 -17.17 3.70
CA ALA A 111 -4.17 -18.07 4.85
C ALA A 111 -5.15 -19.23 4.62
N ASP A 112 -6.28 -18.97 3.94
CA ASP A 112 -7.22 -20.01 3.50
C ASP A 112 -6.64 -20.91 2.40
N GLN A 113 -5.65 -20.41 1.64
CA GLN A 113 -4.84 -21.19 0.69
C GLN A 113 -3.59 -21.81 1.33
N CYS A 114 -3.57 -21.96 2.65
CA CYS A 114 -2.49 -22.62 3.40
C CYS A 114 -1.13 -21.91 3.42
N VAL A 115 -1.10 -20.62 3.11
CA VAL A 115 0.10 -19.78 3.18
C VAL A 115 0.15 -19.05 4.52
N GLU A 116 1.26 -19.15 5.24
CA GLU A 116 1.50 -18.29 6.42
C GLU A 116 1.80 -16.86 5.95
N VAL A 117 1.00 -15.88 6.38
CA VAL A 117 1.18 -14.49 5.97
C VAL A 117 1.75 -13.68 7.13
N ARG A 118 2.81 -12.90 6.88
CA ARG A 118 3.34 -11.90 7.81
C ARG A 118 3.36 -10.53 7.15
N THR A 119 3.01 -9.52 7.93
CA THR A 119 3.22 -8.11 7.57
C THR A 119 4.21 -7.46 8.53
N LEU A 120 4.73 -6.30 8.15
CA LEU A 120 5.55 -5.44 9.00
C LEU A 120 5.06 -4.00 8.90
N LEU A 121 5.25 -3.22 9.96
CA LEU A 121 5.02 -1.77 9.94
C LEU A 121 6.34 -1.05 9.68
N LEU A 122 6.42 -0.34 8.56
CA LEU A 122 7.60 0.44 8.19
C LEU A 122 7.77 1.66 9.11
N GLN A 123 9.02 2.03 9.39
CA GLN A 123 9.33 3.24 10.17
C GLN A 123 8.59 4.46 9.60
N GLY A 124 7.97 5.26 10.47
CA GLY A 124 7.24 6.47 10.10
C GLY A 124 5.75 6.28 9.78
N HIS A 125 5.26 5.04 9.77
CA HIS A 125 3.88 4.70 9.37
C HIS A 125 3.02 4.24 10.56
N GLY A 126 1.70 4.27 10.36
CA GLY A 126 0.72 3.72 11.30
C GLY A 126 0.44 4.54 12.56
N THR A 127 0.87 5.80 12.61
CA THR A 127 0.82 6.67 13.79
C THR A 127 0.32 8.08 13.48
N ARG A 128 1.12 8.88 12.77
CA ARG A 128 0.86 10.27 12.36
C ARG A 128 1.75 10.67 11.17
N PRO A 129 1.31 11.59 10.29
CA PRO A 129 2.14 12.07 9.18
C PRO A 129 3.50 12.63 9.59
N GLY A 130 3.57 13.28 10.75
CA GLY A 130 4.81 13.86 11.31
C GLY A 130 5.95 12.85 11.49
N ASP A 131 5.65 11.56 11.68
CA ASP A 131 6.68 10.53 11.84
C ASP A 131 7.40 10.23 10.52
N MET A 132 6.83 10.61 9.38
CA MET A 132 7.46 10.47 8.07
C MET A 132 8.64 11.45 7.86
N VAL A 133 8.70 12.53 8.65
CA VAL A 133 9.80 13.52 8.58
C VAL A 133 11.15 12.89 8.97
N THR A 134 11.14 11.83 9.79
CA THR A 134 12.35 11.15 10.26
C THR A 134 12.54 9.75 9.68
N ALA A 135 11.69 9.34 8.74
CA ALA A 135 11.78 8.02 8.12
C ALA A 135 13.04 7.87 7.25
N SER A 136 13.53 6.63 7.13
CA SER A 136 14.75 6.31 6.38
C SER A 136 14.56 5.09 5.48
N ALA A 137 14.93 5.23 4.21
CA ALA A 137 14.95 4.14 3.24
C ALA A 137 15.93 3.03 3.63
N GLU A 138 17.05 3.36 4.27
CA GLU A 138 17.99 2.37 4.82
C GLU A 138 17.30 1.52 5.90
N VAL A 139 16.62 2.16 6.85
CA VAL A 139 15.86 1.46 7.90
C VAL A 139 14.76 0.59 7.29
N TRP A 140 14.02 1.07 6.29
CA TRP A 140 12.99 0.27 5.62
C TRP A 140 13.57 -0.99 4.94
N ARG A 141 14.70 -0.86 4.24
CA ARG A 141 15.39 -2.01 3.63
C ARG A 141 15.85 -3.01 4.68
N GLU A 142 16.41 -2.54 5.79
CA GLU A 142 16.84 -3.40 6.89
C GLU A 142 15.65 -4.10 7.58
N GLN A 143 14.54 -3.39 7.79
CA GLN A 143 13.29 -3.97 8.30
C GLN A 143 12.83 -5.11 7.38
N VAL A 144 12.70 -4.86 6.07
CA VAL A 144 12.30 -5.89 5.10
C VAL A 144 13.26 -7.09 5.11
N ARG A 145 14.57 -6.84 5.08
CA ARG A 145 15.60 -7.89 5.14
C ARG A 145 15.48 -8.76 6.39
N ASN A 146 15.39 -8.13 7.57
CA ASN A 146 15.35 -8.85 8.84
C ASN A 146 14.05 -9.65 9.01
N HIS A 147 12.92 -9.10 8.59
CA HIS A 147 11.64 -9.81 8.59
C HIS A 147 11.63 -10.99 7.60
N PHE A 148 12.22 -10.83 6.41
CA PHE A 148 12.27 -11.92 5.44
C PHE A 148 13.20 -13.05 5.89
N ILE A 149 14.37 -12.71 6.44
CA ILE A 149 15.27 -13.71 7.04
C ILE A 149 14.55 -14.52 8.11
N ALA A 150 13.85 -13.85 9.02
CA ALA A 150 13.09 -14.53 10.09
C ALA A 150 12.03 -15.48 9.52
N LEU A 151 11.23 -15.03 8.54
CA LEU A 151 10.24 -15.87 7.88
C LEU A 151 10.89 -17.09 7.22
N SER A 152 11.97 -16.88 6.45
CA SER A 152 12.67 -17.95 5.73
C SER A 152 13.31 -19.03 6.61
N GLN A 153 13.50 -18.75 7.90
CA GLN A 153 13.98 -19.73 8.88
C GLN A 153 12.84 -20.59 9.46
N GLU A 154 11.60 -20.14 9.32
CA GLU A 154 10.43 -20.78 9.90
C GLU A 154 9.63 -21.57 8.87
N VAL A 155 9.72 -21.24 7.59
CA VAL A 155 8.99 -21.92 6.50
C VAL A 155 9.95 -22.57 5.52
N ASP A 156 9.49 -23.60 4.81
CA ASP A 156 10.29 -24.30 3.80
C ASP A 156 10.39 -23.47 2.51
N ARG A 157 9.36 -22.66 2.22
CA ARG A 157 9.32 -21.76 1.05
C ARG A 157 8.83 -20.38 1.43
N ALA A 158 9.71 -19.39 1.31
CA ALA A 158 9.40 -18.00 1.63
C ALA A 158 9.23 -17.16 0.37
N PHE A 159 8.07 -16.54 0.23
CA PHE A 159 7.75 -15.53 -0.79
C PHE A 159 7.86 -14.13 -0.19
N ILE A 160 8.13 -13.14 -1.04
CA ILE A 160 8.06 -11.75 -0.66
C ILE A 160 7.09 -11.02 -1.58
N GLY A 161 6.31 -10.12 -1.03
CA GLY A 161 5.43 -9.28 -1.83
C GLY A 161 5.28 -7.89 -1.24
N GLY A 162 4.73 -6.99 -2.04
CA GLY A 162 4.46 -5.65 -1.57
C GLY A 162 3.62 -4.80 -2.51
N PHE A 163 3.10 -3.72 -1.95
CA PHE A 163 2.26 -2.74 -2.62
C PHE A 163 3.01 -1.41 -2.76
N SER A 164 3.01 -0.78 -3.93
CA SER A 164 3.61 0.55 -4.14
C SER A 164 5.09 0.61 -3.68
N LEU A 165 5.45 1.49 -2.72
CA LEU A 165 6.77 1.51 -2.07
C LEU A 165 7.21 0.10 -1.61
N GLY A 166 6.32 -0.64 -0.96
CA GLY A 166 6.62 -1.99 -0.49
C GLY A 166 6.90 -2.97 -1.63
N GLY A 167 6.27 -2.79 -2.79
CA GLY A 167 6.60 -3.53 -4.00
C GLY A 167 8.01 -3.24 -4.50
N ALA A 168 8.45 -1.98 -4.42
CA ALA A 168 9.82 -1.58 -4.74
C ALA A 168 10.85 -2.13 -3.73
N LEU A 169 10.56 -2.06 -2.43
CA LEU A 169 11.39 -2.66 -1.37
C LEU A 169 11.50 -4.19 -1.52
N ALA A 170 10.39 -4.87 -1.80
CA ALA A 170 10.37 -6.30 -2.05
C ALA A 170 11.21 -6.69 -3.27
N THR A 171 11.16 -5.85 -4.32
CA THR A 171 11.97 -6.03 -5.54
C THR A 171 13.45 -5.81 -5.28
N ASP A 172 13.81 -4.71 -4.59
CA ASP A 172 15.19 -4.44 -4.20
C ASP A 172 15.75 -5.63 -3.39
N TYR A 173 15.01 -6.09 -2.38
CA TYR A 173 15.40 -7.27 -1.59
C TYR A 173 15.58 -8.52 -2.46
N ALA A 174 14.56 -8.90 -3.23
CA ALA A 174 14.54 -10.14 -4.02
C ALA A 174 15.68 -10.23 -5.04
N LEU A 175 16.13 -9.08 -5.55
CA LEU A 175 17.20 -9.00 -6.56
C LEU A 175 18.56 -8.57 -5.99
N SER A 176 18.68 -8.32 -4.68
CA SER A 176 19.91 -7.82 -4.05
C SER A 176 20.96 -8.88 -3.72
N GLU A 177 20.58 -10.16 -3.64
CA GLU A 177 21.41 -11.28 -3.16
C GLU A 177 21.97 -11.10 -1.73
N THR A 178 21.38 -10.22 -0.92
CA THR A 178 21.85 -9.89 0.45
C THR A 178 21.31 -10.80 1.56
N GLY A 179 20.61 -11.87 1.20
CA GLY A 179 19.99 -12.81 2.13
C GLY A 179 19.40 -14.04 1.42
N PRO A 180 18.57 -14.83 2.11
CA PRO A 180 17.86 -15.95 1.52
C PRO A 180 17.07 -15.51 0.28
N ARG A 181 17.25 -16.21 -0.84
CA ARG A 181 16.55 -15.90 -2.09
C ARG A 181 15.06 -16.24 -1.94
N PRO A 182 14.12 -15.31 -2.24
CA PRO A 182 12.70 -15.64 -2.25
C PRO A 182 12.34 -16.69 -3.29
N ALA A 183 11.33 -17.51 -2.98
CA ALA A 183 10.72 -18.46 -3.91
C ALA A 183 9.93 -17.75 -5.03
N GLY A 184 9.49 -16.51 -4.78
CA GLY A 184 8.87 -15.65 -5.77
C GLY A 184 8.59 -14.25 -5.21
N LEU A 185 8.37 -13.31 -6.13
CA LEU A 185 8.06 -11.91 -5.88
C LEU A 185 6.62 -11.60 -6.30
N ILE A 186 5.81 -11.05 -5.39
CA ILE A 186 4.46 -10.57 -5.66
C ILE A 186 4.46 -9.05 -5.59
N ALA A 187 4.45 -8.37 -6.73
CA ALA A 187 4.51 -6.92 -6.82
C ALA A 187 3.17 -6.34 -7.28
N VAL A 188 2.50 -5.56 -6.43
CA VAL A 188 1.23 -4.90 -6.78
C VAL A 188 1.43 -3.40 -6.88
N ALA A 189 1.17 -2.84 -8.07
CA ALA A 189 1.46 -1.47 -8.47
C ALA A 189 2.82 -0.98 -7.93
N PRO A 190 3.93 -1.72 -8.15
CA PRO A 190 5.18 -1.41 -7.48
C PRO A 190 5.72 -0.05 -7.93
N ALA A 191 6.27 0.71 -6.99
CA ALA A 191 6.98 1.96 -7.25
C ALA A 191 8.34 1.69 -7.92
N TRP A 192 8.34 1.09 -9.11
CA TRP A 192 9.54 0.96 -9.92
C TRP A 192 9.77 2.21 -10.77
N GLN A 193 8.71 2.90 -11.17
CA GLN A 193 8.79 4.21 -11.79
C GLN A 193 7.48 4.97 -11.55
N LEU A 194 7.59 6.24 -11.17
CA LEU A 194 6.43 7.11 -10.99
C LEU A 194 6.12 7.86 -12.28
N ASN A 195 4.83 8.09 -12.55
CA ASN A 195 4.40 9.06 -13.54
C ASN A 195 4.86 10.46 -13.12
N GLY A 196 5.42 11.23 -14.05
CA GLY A 196 5.83 12.60 -13.76
C GLY A 196 6.90 12.72 -12.68
N LEU A 197 7.89 11.81 -12.61
CA LEU A 197 8.99 11.88 -11.63
C LEU A 197 9.64 13.28 -11.53
N ARG A 198 9.62 14.07 -12.61
CA ARG A 198 10.08 15.48 -12.67
C ARG A 198 9.25 16.44 -11.80
N ASP A 199 7.98 16.16 -11.59
CA ASP A 199 7.04 16.97 -10.79
C ASP A 199 7.21 16.74 -9.28
N TYR A 200 8.05 15.78 -8.88
CA TYR A 200 8.42 15.52 -7.49
C TYR A 200 9.93 15.69 -7.22
N LEU A 201 10.79 15.59 -8.25
CA LEU A 201 12.24 15.79 -8.13
C LEU A 201 12.65 17.19 -7.64
N TRP A 202 11.81 18.22 -7.81
CA TRP A 202 12.07 19.56 -7.27
C TRP A 202 12.02 19.63 -5.73
N LEU A 203 11.50 18.59 -5.07
CA LEU A 203 11.38 18.49 -3.61
C LEU A 203 12.71 18.11 -2.92
N ALA A 204 13.66 17.51 -3.65
CA ALA A 204 14.92 17.01 -3.11
C ALA A 204 15.85 18.07 -2.47
N PRO A 205 15.90 19.35 -2.91
CA PRO A 205 16.79 20.35 -2.31
C PRO A 205 16.13 21.38 -1.37
N ILE A 206 14.82 21.31 -1.08
CA ILE A 206 14.09 22.38 -0.33
C ILE A 206 13.82 22.00 1.14
N ALA A 207 14.45 20.94 1.66
CA ALA A 207 14.35 20.58 3.08
C ALA A 207 14.97 21.64 4.02
N ASP A 208 15.74 22.60 3.49
CA ASP A 208 16.27 23.72 4.26
C ASP A 208 15.54 25.01 3.86
N VAL A 209 14.58 25.46 4.66
CA VAL A 209 14.68 26.67 5.51
C VAL A 209 13.36 26.92 6.29
N PHE A 210 12.16 26.48 5.85
CA PHE A 210 10.91 26.83 6.58
C PHE A 210 9.71 25.83 6.59
N ALA A 211 9.74 24.63 6.00
CA ALA A 211 8.57 23.72 6.05
C ALA A 211 8.90 22.22 5.89
N ASP A 212 8.27 21.36 6.71
CA ASP A 212 8.46 19.89 6.69
C ASP A 212 7.52 19.13 5.71
N PHE A 213 6.47 19.79 5.22
CA PHE A 213 5.42 19.18 4.39
C PHE A 213 5.25 19.88 3.04
N VAL A 214 5.08 19.06 2.01
CA VAL A 214 4.72 19.48 0.64
C VAL A 214 3.23 19.74 0.56
N GLU A 215 2.45 18.87 1.19
CA GLU A 215 1.01 18.87 1.19
C GLU A 215 0.51 18.53 2.60
N LYS A 216 -0.43 19.33 3.11
CA LYS A 216 -1.10 19.12 4.40
C LYS A 216 -2.58 19.03 4.12
N GLU A 217 -3.07 17.81 3.98
CA GLU A 217 -4.47 17.55 3.73
C GLU A 217 -5.19 17.21 5.03
N PRO A 218 -6.52 17.44 5.11
CA PRO A 218 -7.32 16.86 6.16
C PRO A 218 -7.12 15.34 6.18
N GLU A 219 -6.60 14.81 7.28
CA GLU A 219 -6.49 13.36 7.46
C GLU A 219 -7.92 12.80 7.65
N LEU A 220 -8.40 12.06 6.65
CA LEU A 220 -9.73 11.42 6.66
C LEU A 220 -9.64 9.90 6.84
N ASN A 221 -8.44 9.35 6.69
CA ASN A 221 -8.18 7.93 6.61
C ASN A 221 -7.38 7.46 7.84
N PRO A 222 -7.93 6.57 8.69
CA PRO A 222 -7.26 6.14 9.90
C PRO A 222 -6.09 5.17 9.65
N VAL A 223 -5.89 4.70 8.42
CA VAL A 223 -4.89 3.65 8.08
C VAL A 223 -3.90 4.07 7.00
N LYS A 224 -4.04 5.30 6.47
CA LYS A 224 -3.18 5.87 5.44
C LYS A 224 -3.11 7.38 5.61
N TYR A 225 -1.92 7.98 5.48
CA TYR A 225 -1.78 9.43 5.50
C TYR A 225 -2.12 10.04 4.13
N GLU A 226 -2.87 11.14 4.15
CA GLU A 226 -3.08 11.98 2.96
C GLU A 226 -1.99 13.06 2.85
N SER A 227 -1.40 13.50 3.96
CA SER A 227 -0.31 14.46 3.94
C SER A 227 1.03 13.86 3.50
N PHE A 228 1.81 14.65 2.78
CA PHE A 228 3.08 14.23 2.18
C PHE A 228 4.26 15.10 2.64
N SER A 229 5.27 14.48 3.25
CA SER A 229 6.49 15.19 3.69
C SER A 229 7.57 15.23 2.61
N PHE A 230 8.44 16.25 2.64
CA PHE A 230 9.59 16.32 1.71
C PHE A 230 10.51 15.10 1.88
N ASN A 231 10.72 14.67 3.13
CA ASN A 231 11.52 13.49 3.42
C ASN A 231 10.91 12.22 2.80
N ALA A 232 9.59 12.04 2.86
CA ALA A 232 8.90 10.92 2.23
C ALA A 232 9.28 10.79 0.75
N GLY A 233 9.24 11.92 0.01
CA GLY A 233 9.64 12.01 -1.40
C GLY A 233 11.12 11.66 -1.65
N SER A 234 12.02 12.09 -0.77
CA SER A 234 13.44 11.75 -0.85
C SER A 234 13.68 10.24 -0.64
N GLN A 235 13.08 9.67 0.42
CA GLN A 235 13.28 8.26 0.78
C GLN A 235 12.67 7.31 -0.26
N ILE A 236 11.47 7.59 -0.79
CA ILE A 236 10.91 6.77 -1.87
C ILE A 236 11.75 6.87 -3.15
N GLY A 237 12.32 8.06 -3.45
CA GLY A 237 13.22 8.25 -4.58
C GLY A 237 14.49 7.37 -4.50
N ASP A 238 15.06 7.22 -3.30
CA ASP A 238 16.17 6.30 -3.05
C ASP A 238 15.74 4.83 -3.29
N VAL A 239 14.62 4.40 -2.72
CA VAL A 239 14.11 3.03 -2.92
C VAL A 239 13.83 2.73 -4.40
N ILE A 240 13.18 3.65 -5.11
CA ILE A 240 12.92 3.54 -6.56
C ILE A 240 14.25 3.37 -7.31
N SER A 241 15.25 4.21 -7.00
CA SER A 241 16.55 4.19 -7.68
C SER A 241 17.28 2.87 -7.45
N ALA A 242 17.23 2.32 -6.23
CA ALA A 242 17.79 1.02 -5.91
C ALA A 242 17.06 -0.10 -6.67
N ALA A 243 15.72 -0.16 -6.61
CA ALA A 243 14.93 -1.17 -7.30
C ALA A 243 15.14 -1.15 -8.82
N GLN A 244 15.10 0.04 -9.45
CA GLN A 244 15.45 0.21 -10.86
C GLN A 244 16.87 -0.27 -11.14
N GLY A 245 17.83 0.12 -10.31
CA GLY A 245 19.22 -0.33 -10.39
C GLY A 245 19.35 -1.84 -10.41
N ARG A 246 18.63 -2.55 -9.53
CA ARG A 246 18.61 -4.02 -9.50
C ARG A 246 18.01 -4.63 -10.77
N ILE A 247 16.88 -4.08 -11.23
CA ILE A 247 16.18 -4.57 -12.42
C ILE A 247 17.04 -4.39 -13.69
N VAL A 248 17.67 -3.23 -13.87
CA VAL A 248 18.42 -2.91 -15.10
C VAL A 248 19.83 -3.47 -15.11
N GLN A 249 20.44 -3.74 -13.95
CA GLN A 249 21.74 -4.40 -13.86
C GLN A 249 21.70 -5.86 -14.31
N GLN A 250 20.53 -6.51 -14.22
CA GLN A 250 20.34 -7.87 -14.72
C GLN A 250 20.00 -7.82 -16.21
N GLU A 251 20.74 -8.57 -17.04
CA GLU A 251 20.38 -8.77 -18.45
C GLU A 251 19.01 -9.48 -18.54
N SER A 252 18.80 -10.47 -17.68
CA SER A 252 17.52 -11.13 -17.44
C SER A 252 17.50 -11.73 -16.03
N SER A 253 16.29 -11.92 -15.49
CA SER A 253 16.01 -12.47 -14.17
C SER A 253 15.09 -13.67 -14.30
N ASP A 254 15.50 -14.80 -13.71
CA ASP A 254 14.70 -16.02 -13.58
C ASP A 254 13.79 -16.01 -12.34
N MET A 255 13.81 -14.92 -11.56
CA MET A 255 12.93 -14.73 -10.40
C MET A 255 11.46 -14.87 -10.81
N PRO A 256 10.71 -15.83 -10.22
CA PRO A 256 9.26 -15.89 -10.40
C PRO A 256 8.63 -14.57 -9.95
N LEU A 257 7.86 -13.95 -10.83
CA LEU A 257 7.21 -12.66 -10.62
C LEU A 257 5.72 -12.75 -10.92
N PHE A 258 4.92 -12.39 -9.92
CA PHE A 258 3.54 -11.96 -10.11
C PHE A 258 3.48 -10.44 -10.06
N LEU A 259 2.88 -9.81 -11.07
CA LEU A 259 2.75 -8.36 -11.16
C LEU A 259 1.28 -7.96 -11.35
N ALA A 260 0.79 -6.98 -10.61
CA ALA A 260 -0.54 -6.42 -10.85
C ALA A 260 -0.48 -4.90 -10.99
N ALA A 261 -1.26 -4.33 -11.92
CA ALA A 261 -1.31 -2.89 -12.16
C ALA A 261 -2.65 -2.46 -12.77
N THR A 262 -2.94 -1.17 -12.76
CA THR A 262 -4.10 -0.57 -13.44
C THR A 262 -3.66 0.44 -14.50
N GLU A 263 -4.38 0.49 -15.62
CA GLU A 263 -4.13 1.40 -16.76
C GLU A 263 -4.28 2.87 -16.37
N ALA A 264 -5.20 3.17 -15.47
CA ALA A 264 -5.47 4.53 -15.02
C ALA A 264 -4.67 4.91 -13.75
N ASP A 265 -3.58 4.19 -13.43
CA ASP A 265 -2.75 4.51 -12.27
C ASP A 265 -2.15 5.92 -12.40
N SER A 266 -2.59 6.85 -11.55
CA SER A 266 -2.10 8.23 -11.57
C SER A 266 -0.68 8.36 -11.00
N VAL A 267 -0.17 7.33 -10.31
CA VAL A 267 1.09 7.35 -9.58
C VAL A 267 2.16 6.54 -10.33
N ILE A 268 1.83 5.35 -10.82
CA ILE A 268 2.79 4.38 -11.35
C ILE A 268 2.81 4.37 -12.88
N ASN A 269 4.01 4.31 -13.46
CA ASN A 269 4.18 4.23 -14.90
C ASN A 269 3.97 2.80 -15.41
N LEU A 270 2.79 2.52 -15.94
CA LEU A 270 2.42 1.20 -16.45
C LEU A 270 3.31 0.74 -17.62
N ASP A 271 3.67 1.63 -18.55
CA ASP A 271 4.51 1.29 -19.70
C ASP A 271 5.88 0.78 -19.26
N TYR A 272 6.47 1.40 -18.24
CA TYR A 272 7.71 0.95 -17.63
C TYR A 272 7.56 -0.43 -17.00
N LEU A 273 6.49 -0.66 -16.22
CA LEU A 273 6.22 -1.97 -15.62
C LEU A 273 6.13 -3.08 -16.67
N ILE A 274 5.35 -2.85 -17.73
CA ILE A 274 5.19 -3.80 -18.85
C ILE A 274 6.53 -4.05 -19.54
N THR A 275 7.31 -3.00 -19.78
CA THR A 275 8.62 -3.11 -20.43
C THR A 275 9.56 -3.96 -19.58
N GLN A 276 9.68 -3.69 -18.28
CA GLN A 276 10.56 -4.48 -17.41
C GLN A 276 10.07 -5.93 -17.26
N PHE A 277 8.75 -6.14 -17.11
CA PHE A 277 8.16 -7.49 -17.05
C PHE A 277 8.50 -8.33 -18.30
N ARG A 278 8.48 -7.72 -19.49
CA ARG A 278 8.80 -8.40 -20.75
C ARG A 278 10.28 -8.63 -20.94
N GLU A 279 11.07 -7.58 -20.77
CA GLU A 279 12.48 -7.58 -21.18
C GLU A 279 13.40 -8.16 -20.11
N ARG A 280 13.05 -8.02 -18.83
CA ARG A 280 13.93 -8.40 -17.70
C ARG A 280 13.47 -9.66 -17.00
N PHE A 281 12.18 -9.88 -16.81
CA PHE A 281 11.67 -11.03 -16.06
C PHE A 281 11.29 -12.17 -17.01
N THR A 282 12.23 -13.09 -17.28
CA THR A 282 12.14 -14.08 -18.37
C THR A 282 11.59 -15.44 -17.95
N ASN A 283 11.31 -15.66 -16.67
CA ASN A 283 10.70 -16.91 -16.20
C ASN A 283 9.31 -17.10 -16.88
N PRO A 284 9.05 -18.27 -17.50
CA PRO A 284 7.80 -18.52 -18.23
C PRO A 284 6.58 -18.61 -17.30
N GLY A 285 6.78 -18.92 -16.01
CA GLY A 285 5.75 -18.92 -14.98
C GLY A 285 5.43 -17.53 -14.41
N ASN A 286 6.07 -16.47 -14.92
CA ASN A 286 5.71 -15.11 -14.55
C ASN A 286 4.30 -14.78 -15.05
N ALA A 287 3.55 -14.06 -14.23
CA ALA A 287 2.18 -13.68 -14.54
C ALA A 287 1.96 -12.20 -14.24
N MET A 288 1.18 -11.53 -15.07
CA MET A 288 0.76 -10.15 -14.85
C MET A 288 -0.75 -10.01 -15.01
N VAL A 289 -1.38 -9.26 -14.10
CA VAL A 289 -2.79 -8.84 -14.21
C VAL A 289 -2.84 -7.34 -14.43
N ILE A 290 -3.50 -6.90 -15.50
CA ILE A 290 -3.73 -5.48 -15.79
C ILE A 290 -5.22 -5.18 -15.78
N PHE A 291 -5.63 -4.27 -14.91
CA PHE A 291 -6.97 -3.69 -14.90
C PHE A 291 -7.04 -2.54 -15.92
N ARG A 292 -7.86 -2.68 -16.97
CA ARG A 292 -7.91 -1.69 -18.07
C ARG A 292 -9.27 -1.54 -18.71
N ASP A 293 -9.47 -0.45 -19.44
CA ASP A 293 -10.68 -0.28 -20.23
C ASP A 293 -10.62 -1.15 -21.49
N THR A 294 -11.39 -2.24 -21.48
CA THR A 294 -11.39 -3.23 -22.56
C THR A 294 -12.15 -2.80 -23.81
N ARG A 295 -12.83 -1.63 -23.78
CA ARG A 295 -13.48 -1.07 -24.98
C ARG A 295 -12.47 -0.68 -26.05
N THR A 296 -11.24 -0.37 -25.64
CA THR A 296 -10.14 -0.08 -26.56
C THR A 296 -9.31 -1.35 -26.80
N PRO A 297 -9.03 -1.74 -28.05
CA PRO A 297 -8.19 -2.90 -28.34
C PRO A 297 -6.79 -2.77 -27.75
N TRP A 298 -6.25 -3.87 -27.22
CA TRP A 298 -4.84 -3.93 -26.82
C TRP A 298 -3.95 -4.05 -28.06
N PRO A 299 -2.88 -3.25 -28.21
CA PRO A 299 -2.01 -3.33 -29.38
C PRO A 299 -1.35 -4.71 -29.51
N ASN A 300 -1.45 -5.35 -30.68
CA ASN A 300 -0.83 -6.66 -30.92
C ASN A 300 0.70 -6.67 -30.69
N ALA A 301 1.38 -5.55 -30.95
CA ALA A 301 2.81 -5.39 -30.65
C ALA A 301 3.13 -5.48 -29.15
N GLN A 302 2.10 -5.40 -28.31
CA GLN A 302 2.17 -5.54 -26.86
C GLN A 302 1.50 -6.85 -26.39
N ALA A 303 1.21 -7.82 -27.26
CA ALA A 303 0.70 -9.11 -26.79
C ALA A 303 1.79 -9.90 -26.04
N ASP A 304 1.45 -10.44 -24.88
CA ASP A 304 2.26 -11.37 -24.10
C ASP A 304 1.28 -12.27 -23.36
N GLU A 305 1.37 -13.59 -23.56
CA GLU A 305 0.42 -14.57 -23.00
C GLU A 305 0.46 -14.63 -21.47
N ARG A 306 1.54 -14.13 -20.86
CA ARG A 306 1.69 -14.00 -19.41
C ARG A 306 0.88 -12.83 -18.83
N ILE A 307 0.32 -11.96 -19.67
CA ILE A 307 -0.44 -10.78 -19.25
C ILE A 307 -1.94 -11.04 -19.45
N ARG A 308 -2.68 -11.09 -18.34
CA ARG A 308 -4.14 -11.18 -18.30
C ARG A 308 -4.76 -9.79 -18.11
N PHE A 309 -5.82 -9.49 -18.85
CA PHE A 309 -6.58 -8.24 -18.72
C PHE A 309 -7.90 -8.46 -17.99
N LEU A 310 -8.22 -7.56 -17.05
CA LEU A 310 -9.52 -7.47 -16.38
C LEU A 310 -10.12 -6.08 -16.63
N ASN A 311 -11.44 -6.01 -16.82
CA ASN A 311 -12.09 -4.78 -17.26
C ASN A 311 -12.23 -3.77 -16.11
N SER A 312 -11.71 -2.55 -16.26
CA SER A 312 -11.79 -1.50 -15.23
C SER A 312 -12.92 -0.49 -15.44
N TYR A 313 -13.62 -0.54 -16.58
CA TYR A 313 -14.81 0.27 -16.87
C TYR A 313 -16.09 -0.52 -16.57
N LEU A 314 -16.74 -0.26 -15.43
CA LEU A 314 -17.90 -0.99 -14.92
C LEU A 314 -19.06 -0.02 -14.64
N PRO A 315 -19.83 0.40 -15.68
CA PRO A 315 -20.85 1.43 -15.53
C PRO A 315 -22.03 1.03 -14.65
N ASP A 316 -22.37 -0.26 -14.57
CA ASP A 316 -23.43 -0.77 -13.69
C ASP A 316 -23.11 -0.60 -12.19
N ALA A 317 -21.83 -0.35 -11.87
CA ALA A 317 -21.34 -0.06 -10.52
C ALA A 317 -20.88 1.41 -10.39
N ASN A 318 -21.19 2.28 -11.36
CA ASN A 318 -20.70 3.65 -11.47
C ASN A 318 -19.15 3.77 -11.46
N ILE A 319 -18.42 2.77 -11.97
CA ILE A 319 -16.95 2.79 -12.01
C ILE A 319 -16.47 3.12 -13.43
N LEU A 320 -15.73 4.21 -13.55
CA LEU A 320 -15.07 4.59 -14.80
C LEU A 320 -13.71 3.90 -14.93
N GLU A 321 -12.94 3.86 -13.85
CA GLU A 321 -11.53 3.47 -13.84
C GLU A 321 -11.12 2.94 -12.45
N PHE A 322 -10.08 2.12 -12.42
CA PHE A 322 -9.50 1.61 -11.17
C PHE A 322 -8.35 2.50 -10.71
N SER A 323 -8.31 2.79 -9.41
CA SER A 323 -7.29 3.64 -8.80
C SER A 323 -6.09 2.81 -8.29
N HIS A 324 -4.96 3.48 -8.06
CA HIS A 324 -3.76 2.90 -7.42
C HIS A 324 -4.07 2.13 -6.13
N GLN A 325 -4.89 2.69 -5.23
CA GLN A 325 -5.16 2.11 -3.91
C GLN A 325 -6.20 0.98 -3.93
N SER A 326 -7.02 0.90 -4.97
CA SER A 326 -8.15 -0.06 -5.00
C SER A 326 -7.73 -1.52 -5.11
N LEU A 327 -6.55 -1.81 -5.70
CA LEU A 327 -6.19 -3.14 -6.21
C LEU A 327 -6.31 -4.28 -5.20
N LEU A 328 -5.86 -4.07 -3.96
CA LEU A 328 -5.77 -5.10 -2.91
C LEU A 328 -6.98 -5.16 -1.98
N ILE A 329 -8.00 -4.37 -2.25
CA ILE A 329 -9.12 -4.16 -1.34
C ILE A 329 -10.36 -4.91 -1.86
N ALA A 330 -10.92 -5.79 -1.03
CA ALA A 330 -12.11 -6.54 -1.40
C ALA A 330 -13.39 -5.69 -1.34
N PRO A 331 -14.45 -6.02 -2.13
CA PRO A 331 -15.74 -5.31 -2.06
C PRO A 331 -16.41 -5.35 -0.68
N ASN A 332 -16.07 -6.33 0.18
CA ASN A 332 -16.58 -6.45 1.54
C ASN A 332 -15.61 -5.90 2.61
N ASN A 333 -14.57 -5.16 2.21
CA ASN A 333 -13.63 -4.53 3.14
C ASN A 333 -14.37 -3.56 4.08
N GLU A 334 -14.02 -3.56 5.36
CA GLU A 334 -14.77 -2.83 6.38
C GLU A 334 -14.55 -1.30 6.37
N LEU A 335 -13.47 -0.84 5.77
CA LEU A 335 -13.16 0.59 5.64
C LEU A 335 -13.46 1.11 4.24
N TYR A 336 -13.10 0.33 3.22
CA TYR A 336 -13.05 0.78 1.83
C TYR A 336 -14.08 0.12 0.91
N GLY A 337 -14.72 -0.98 1.34
CA GLY A 337 -15.66 -1.75 0.54
C GLY A 337 -16.99 -1.05 0.27
N LEU A 338 -17.92 -1.76 -0.35
CA LEU A 338 -19.26 -1.28 -0.66
C LEU A 338 -20.01 -0.87 0.62
N GLY A 339 -20.44 0.39 0.70
CA GLY A 339 -21.13 0.97 1.85
C GLY A 339 -20.22 1.25 3.06
N ALA A 340 -18.91 1.06 2.93
CA ALA A 340 -17.97 1.27 4.01
C ALA A 340 -17.66 2.77 4.23
N PRO A 341 -17.18 3.17 5.43
CA PRO A 341 -17.04 4.58 5.81
C PRO A 341 -16.13 5.41 4.89
N LEU A 342 -15.11 4.80 4.29
CA LEU A 342 -14.16 5.48 3.40
C LEU A 342 -14.47 5.28 1.92
N GLN A 343 -15.54 4.54 1.57
CA GLN A 343 -15.86 4.24 0.19
C GLN A 343 -16.12 5.52 -0.61
N ARG A 344 -16.87 6.45 -0.02
CA ARG A 344 -17.36 7.66 -0.69
C ARG A 344 -16.61 8.89 -0.20
N CYS A 345 -16.18 9.71 -1.15
CA CYS A 345 -15.60 11.03 -0.89
C CYS A 345 -14.32 11.03 -0.04
N LEU A 346 -13.55 9.93 -0.01
CA LEU A 346 -12.24 9.92 0.64
C LEU A 346 -11.27 10.86 -0.11
N GLU A 347 -11.32 10.85 -1.45
CA GLU A 347 -10.57 11.74 -2.33
C GLU A 347 -11.47 12.09 -3.54
N PRO A 348 -12.31 13.13 -3.45
CA PRO A 348 -13.15 13.56 -4.55
C PRO A 348 -12.36 14.30 -5.64
N ASN A 349 -12.63 14.01 -6.91
CA ASN A 349 -12.01 14.69 -8.05
C ASN A 349 -12.82 15.94 -8.43
N ASN A 350 -12.14 17.09 -8.54
CA ASN A 350 -12.71 18.35 -9.02
C ASN A 350 -14.00 18.81 -8.30
N ILE A 351 -14.25 18.34 -7.07
CA ILE A 351 -15.34 18.78 -6.20
C ILE A 351 -14.85 18.81 -4.74
N SER A 352 -15.33 19.75 -3.94
CA SER A 352 -14.97 19.79 -2.52
C SER A 352 -15.51 18.58 -1.77
N LEU A 353 -14.87 18.22 -0.66
CA LEU A 353 -15.34 17.17 0.25
C LEU A 353 -16.79 17.40 0.69
N GLU A 354 -17.14 18.62 1.06
CA GLU A 354 -18.52 19.00 1.45
C GLU A 354 -19.49 18.83 0.28
N GLY A 355 -19.12 19.28 -0.92
CA GLY A 355 -19.92 19.11 -2.13
C GLY A 355 -20.16 17.64 -2.44
N CYS A 356 -19.11 16.81 -2.38
CA CYS A 356 -19.22 15.37 -2.61
C CYS A 356 -20.16 14.69 -1.61
N ARG A 357 -20.09 15.07 -0.32
CA ARG A 357 -20.98 14.53 0.72
C ARG A 357 -22.45 14.92 0.54
N GLN A 358 -22.73 15.97 -0.21
CA GLN A 358 -24.10 16.41 -0.53
C GLN A 358 -24.65 15.79 -1.82
N LEU A 359 -23.82 15.11 -2.62
CA LEU A 359 -24.26 14.45 -3.84
C LEU A 359 -25.13 13.22 -3.54
N PRO A 360 -26.24 13.03 -4.28
CA PRO A 360 -26.96 11.76 -4.30
C PRO A 360 -26.05 10.57 -4.62
N GLU A 361 -26.43 9.38 -4.18
CA GLU A 361 -25.60 8.19 -4.37
C GLU A 361 -25.40 7.85 -5.85
N GLU A 362 -26.47 8.01 -6.63
CA GLU A 362 -26.56 7.78 -8.06
C GLU A 362 -25.72 8.75 -8.91
N ASP A 363 -25.43 9.94 -8.38
CA ASP A 363 -24.70 11.00 -9.09
C ASP A 363 -23.18 10.92 -8.87
N LEU A 364 -22.73 10.13 -7.89
CA LEU A 364 -21.31 9.91 -7.63
C LEU A 364 -20.80 8.67 -8.37
N TRP A 365 -19.79 8.89 -9.21
CA TRP A 365 -19.04 7.84 -9.87
C TRP A 365 -17.69 7.59 -9.19
N PHE A 366 -17.02 6.51 -9.56
CA PHE A 366 -15.69 6.18 -9.08
C PHE A 366 -14.69 6.17 -10.22
N SER A 367 -13.49 6.69 -9.98
CA SER A 367 -12.42 6.70 -10.98
C SER A 367 -11.04 6.55 -10.32
N ALA A 368 -10.00 6.55 -11.14
CA ALA A 368 -8.68 6.94 -10.65
C ALA A 368 -8.66 8.42 -10.23
N TRP A 369 -7.49 8.90 -9.77
CA TRP A 369 -7.31 10.32 -9.47
C TRP A 369 -7.08 11.12 -10.75
N HIS A 370 -7.75 12.27 -10.84
CA HIS A 370 -7.65 13.21 -11.96
C HIS A 370 -7.73 14.64 -11.44
N ASP A 371 -6.81 15.49 -11.92
CA ASP A 371 -6.90 16.94 -11.69
C ASP A 371 -7.75 17.66 -12.75
N THR A 372 -8.17 16.95 -13.80
CA THR A 372 -8.93 17.49 -14.92
C THR A 372 -10.42 17.19 -14.81
N GLU A 373 -11.25 18.18 -15.19
CA GLU A 373 -12.70 18.03 -15.18
C GLU A 373 -13.18 16.79 -15.96
N ARG A 374 -14.13 16.09 -15.36
CA ARG A 374 -14.80 14.90 -15.90
C ARG A 374 -16.28 15.22 -16.16
N PRO A 375 -16.95 14.50 -17.08
CA PRO A 375 -18.37 14.71 -17.37
C PRO A 375 -19.30 14.33 -16.22
N VAL A 376 -18.80 13.63 -15.21
CA VAL A 376 -19.50 13.22 -13.98
C VAL A 376 -18.61 13.52 -12.79
N TYR A 377 -19.20 13.76 -11.62
CA TYR A 377 -18.44 13.86 -10.39
C TYR A 377 -17.91 12.48 -10.00
N THR A 378 -16.64 12.41 -9.62
CA THR A 378 -16.03 11.15 -9.21
C THR A 378 -15.35 11.26 -7.86
N SER A 379 -15.32 10.15 -7.13
CA SER A 379 -14.39 9.94 -6.02
C SER A 379 -13.39 8.85 -6.41
N ARG A 380 -12.19 8.89 -5.83
CA ARG A 380 -11.21 7.84 -6.06
C ARG A 380 -11.81 6.48 -5.66
N LEU A 381 -11.73 5.50 -6.56
CA LEU A 381 -12.17 4.13 -6.28
C LEU A 381 -11.31 3.55 -5.14
N THR A 382 -11.93 2.94 -4.14
CA THR A 382 -11.26 2.43 -2.94
C THR A 382 -11.24 0.91 -2.84
N TYR A 383 -12.05 0.19 -3.63
CA TYR A 383 -12.12 -1.27 -3.65
C TYR A 383 -12.02 -1.83 -5.07
N ASN A 384 -11.64 -3.10 -5.19
CA ASN A 384 -11.50 -3.82 -6.44
C ASN A 384 -12.67 -4.82 -6.63
N PRO A 385 -13.61 -4.56 -7.56
CA PRO A 385 -14.67 -5.51 -7.93
C PRO A 385 -14.19 -6.89 -8.39
N TRP A 386 -12.94 -6.99 -8.86
CA TRP A 386 -12.27 -8.22 -9.29
C TRP A 386 -11.23 -8.70 -8.26
N PHE A 387 -11.42 -8.36 -6.98
CA PHE A 387 -10.49 -8.76 -5.93
C PHE A 387 -10.31 -10.29 -5.88
N ASP A 388 -11.40 -11.05 -6.00
CA ASP A 388 -11.33 -12.52 -5.96
C ASP A 388 -10.49 -13.09 -7.11
N ASP A 389 -10.64 -12.57 -8.34
CA ASP A 389 -9.80 -12.94 -9.49
C ASP A 389 -8.31 -12.60 -9.26
N LEU A 390 -8.03 -11.45 -8.65
CA LEU A 390 -6.65 -11.05 -8.32
C LEU A 390 -6.06 -11.99 -7.27
N ALA A 391 -6.80 -12.24 -6.19
CA ALA A 391 -6.38 -13.09 -5.09
C ALA A 391 -6.16 -14.54 -5.56
N GLU A 392 -7.05 -15.07 -6.40
CA GLU A 392 -6.91 -16.37 -7.05
C GLU A 392 -5.65 -16.45 -7.92
N ALA A 393 -5.38 -15.40 -8.71
CA ALA A 393 -4.19 -15.36 -9.55
C ALA A 393 -2.89 -15.34 -8.70
N VAL A 394 -2.88 -14.61 -7.57
CA VAL A 394 -1.74 -14.62 -6.63
C VAL A 394 -1.59 -15.99 -5.98
N GLY A 395 -2.69 -16.61 -5.50
CA GLY A 395 -2.66 -17.93 -4.87
C GLY A 395 -2.18 -19.02 -5.83
N THR A 396 -2.67 -19.01 -7.07
CA THR A 396 -2.25 -19.93 -8.13
C THR A 396 -0.76 -19.75 -8.45
N PHE A 397 -0.29 -18.50 -8.52
CA PHE A 397 1.13 -18.21 -8.73
C PHE A 397 2.00 -18.76 -7.59
N ILE A 398 1.60 -18.59 -6.34
CA ILE A 398 2.32 -19.15 -5.19
C ILE A 398 2.36 -20.68 -5.30
N GLN A 399 1.22 -21.34 -5.47
CA GLN A 399 1.11 -22.80 -5.59
C GLN A 399 1.94 -23.38 -6.74
N ALA A 400 1.97 -22.71 -7.90
CA ALA A 400 2.79 -23.13 -9.04
C ALA A 400 4.29 -23.09 -8.75
N ASN A 401 4.73 -22.24 -7.82
CA ASN A 401 6.12 -22.10 -7.40
C ASN A 401 6.41 -22.84 -6.06
N GLU A 402 5.43 -23.55 -5.51
CA GLU A 402 5.54 -24.44 -4.34
C GLU A 402 6.01 -25.86 -4.68
N SER A 403 6.10 -26.25 -5.96
CA SER A 403 6.53 -27.62 -6.32
C SER A 403 8.01 -27.72 -6.70
N GLY A 404 8.67 -26.63 -7.12
CA GLY A 404 10.08 -26.67 -7.54
C GLY A 404 10.31 -27.40 -8.88
N GLU A 405 9.26 -27.95 -9.47
CA GLU A 405 9.21 -28.35 -10.87
C GLU A 405 8.64 -27.16 -11.65
N ALA A 406 9.51 -26.41 -12.34
CA ALA A 406 9.05 -25.54 -13.40
C ALA A 406 8.27 -26.39 -14.43
N PRO A 407 7.15 -25.88 -14.99
CA PRO A 407 6.36 -26.63 -15.98
C PRO A 407 7.16 -27.06 -17.22
#